data_AF-A0A4S2PW35-F1
#
_entry.id   AF-A0A4S2PW35-F1
#
_cell.length_a   1.000
_cell.length_b   1.000
_cell.length_c   1.000
_cell.angle_alpha   90.00
_cell.angle_beta   90.00
_cell.angle_gamma   90.00
#
_symmetry.space_group_name_H-M   'P 1'
#
loop_
_entity.id
_entity.type
_entity.pdbx_description
1 polymer ?
#
loop_
_entity_poly.entity_id
_entity_poly.type
_entity_poly.pdbx_seq_one_letter_code
_entity_poly.pdbx_strand_id
1 'polypeptide(L)' 'GLTVETISRLLGRFQKLGVLSVQGKYIIINNINELIKLSGIHKTKITMTE' A
#
# COMPACT_ATOMS: atom_id res chain seq x y z
N GLY A 1 -4.95 -13.81 5.76
CA GLY A 1 -4.37 -13.69 4.40
C GLY A 1 -5.35 -12.91 3.55
N LEU A 2 -4.87 -11.88 2.84
CA LEU A 2 -5.71 -11.02 1.99
C LEU A 2 -6.11 -11.76 0.71
N THR A 3 -7.26 -11.43 0.14
CA THR A 3 -7.67 -11.99 -1.16
C THR A 3 -6.93 -11.30 -2.31
N VAL A 4 -6.86 -11.98 -3.45
CA VAL A 4 -6.27 -11.44 -4.68
C VAL A 4 -6.96 -10.14 -5.09
N GLU A 5 -8.29 -10.06 -4.96
CA GLU A 5 -9.05 -8.83 -5.25
C GLU A 5 -8.61 -7.69 -4.34
N THR A 6 -8.48 -7.95 -3.03
CA THR A 6 -8.05 -6.93 -2.07
C THR A 6 -6.65 -6.42 -2.38
N ILE A 7 -5.71 -7.31 -2.70
CA ILE A 7 -4.33 -6.92 -3.04
C ILE A 7 -4.31 -6.10 -4.33
N SER A 8 -5.05 -6.52 -5.36
CA SER A 8 -5.14 -5.80 -6.64
C SER A 8 -5.73 -4.39 -6.47
N ARG A 9 -6.80 -4.27 -5.68
CA ARG A 9 -7.39 -2.96 -5.34
C ARG A 9 -6.43 -2.07 -4.56
N LEU A 10 -5.62 -2.64 -3.66
CA LEU A 10 -4.64 -1.89 -2.87
C LEU A 10 -3.50 -1.36 -3.74
N LEU A 11 -2.94 -2.21 -4.61
CA LEU A 11 -1.91 -1.83 -5.58
C LEU A 11 -2.41 -0.74 -6.53
N GLY A 12 -3.63 -0.86 -7.04
CA GLY A 12 -4.25 0.17 -7.87
C GLY A 12 -4.40 1.52 -7.15
N ARG A 13 -4.65 1.54 -5.83
CA ARG A 13 -4.67 2.79 -5.05
C ARG A 13 -3.29 3.41 -4.95
N PHE A 14 -2.25 2.62 -4.66
CA PHE A 14 -0.89 3.15 -4.60
C PHE A 14 -0.38 3.65 -5.95
N GLN A 15 -0.85 3.08 -7.07
CA GLN A 15 -0.63 3.62 -8.41
C GLN A 15 -1.30 4.97 -8.62
N LYS A 16 -2.57 5.12 -8.22
CA LYS A 16 -3.29 6.41 -8.31
C LYS A 16 -2.68 7.49 -7.43
N LEU A 17 -2.14 7.12 -6.27
CA LEU A 17 -1.43 8.03 -5.37
C LEU A 17 -0.04 8.40 -5.88
N GLY A 18 0.44 7.79 -6.97
CA GLY A 18 1.78 8.06 -7.53
C GLY A 18 2.93 7.51 -6.68
N VAL A 19 2.63 6.65 -5.70
CA VAL A 19 3.61 6.11 -4.74
C VAL A 19 4.44 5.01 -5.39
N LEU A 20 3.77 4.11 -6.12
CA LEU A 20 4.37 2.98 -6.82
C LEU A 20 3.69 2.74 -8.17
N SER A 21 4.40 2.14 -9.10
CA SER A 21 3.88 1.65 -10.37
C SER A 21 3.99 0.13 -10.42
N VAL A 22 2.97 -0.55 -10.94
CA VAL A 22 2.98 -2.01 -11.11
C VAL A 22 3.00 -2.33 -12.60
N GLN A 23 3.98 -3.13 -13.01
CA GLN A 23 4.10 -3.69 -14.35
C GLN A 23 4.14 -5.22 -14.25
N GLY A 24 2.95 -5.83 -14.18
CA GLY A 24 2.80 -7.27 -14.02
C GLY A 24 3.42 -7.74 -12.69
N LYS A 25 4.57 -8.40 -12.76
CA LYS A 25 5.32 -8.90 -11.59
C LYS A 25 6.30 -7.88 -11.01
N TYR A 26 6.57 -6.78 -11.73
CA TYR A 26 7.50 -5.76 -11.29
C TYR A 26 6.77 -4.64 -10.56
N ILE A 27 7.33 -4.22 -9.43
CA ILE A 27 6.86 -3.07 -8.66
C ILE A 27 7.97 -2.04 -8.69
N ILE A 28 7.64 -0.83 -9.12
CA ILE A 28 8.55 0.30 -9.23
C ILE A 28 8.13 1.31 -8.17
N ILE A 29 9.05 1.71 -7.30
CA ILE A 29 8.77 2.71 -6.26
C ILE A 29 9.11 4.08 -6.86
N ASN A 30 8.09 4.92 -7.05
CA ASN A 30 8.29 6.27 -7.60
C ASN A 30 8.58 7.28 -6.48
N ASN A 31 8.02 7.07 -5.29
CA ASN A 31 8.21 7.96 -4.15
C ASN A 31 8.32 7.16 -2.84
N ILE A 32 9.56 6.99 -2.38
CA ILE A 32 9.85 6.23 -1.16
C ILE A 32 9.36 6.93 0.11
N ASN A 33 9.32 8.27 0.14
CA ASN A 33 8.89 9.02 1.33
C ASN A 33 7.39 8.85 1.58
N GLU A 34 6.58 8.94 0.53
CA GLU A 34 5.13 8.67 0.63
C GLU A 34 4.87 7.18 0.92
N LEU A 35 5.68 6.27 0.37
CA LEU A 35 5.59 4.86 0.71
C LEU A 35 5.88 4.61 2.20
N ILE A 36 6.91 5.25 2.76
CA ILE A 36 7.25 5.17 4.19
C ILE A 36 6.13 5.73 5.06
N LYS A 37 5.51 6.83 4.65
CA LYS A 37 4.36 7.42 5.34
C LYS A 37 3.14 6.50 5.32
N LEU A 38 2.89 5.83 4.20
CA LEU A 38 1.80 4.85 4.03
C LEU A 38 2.09 3.50 4.71
N SER A 39 3.36 3.10 4.81
CA SER A 39 3.80 1.86 5.44
C SER A 39 4.11 2.02 6.94
N GLY A 40 4.25 3.25 7.42
CA GLY A 40 4.50 3.63 8.83
C GLY A 40 3.43 3.17 9.83
N ILE A 41 2.37 2.52 9.36
CA ILE A 41 1.42 1.74 10.16
C ILE A 41 1.99 0.36 10.53
N HIS A 42 3.14 0.33 11.19
CA HIS A 42 3.50 -0.76 12.08
C HIS A 42 3.80 -0.24 13.49
N LYS A 43 2.94 0.63 14.01
CA LYS A 43 2.52 0.48 15.40
C LYS A 43 1.20 -0.29 15.38
N THR A 44 1.29 -1.60 15.56
CA THR A 44 0.15 -2.42 15.99
C THR A 44 -0.41 -1.80 17.26
N LYS A 45 -1.43 -0.96 17.12
CA LYS A 45 -2.45 -0.75 18.13
C LYS A 45 -3.78 -0.78 17.39
N ILE A 46 -4.31 -1.99 17.21
CA ILE A 46 -5.75 -2.15 17.04
C ILE A 46 -6.40 -1.65 18.34
N THR A 47 -6.75 -0.37 18.38
CA THR A 47 -7.69 0.16 19.35
C THR A 47 -8.95 0.49 18.57
N MET A 48 -9.91 -0.44 18.64
CA MET A 48 -11.32 -0.13 18.44
C MET A 48 -11.73 0.63 19.71
N THR A 49 -11.93 1.94 19.60
CA THR A 49 -12.57 2.74 20.65
C THR A 49 -13.90 3.24 20.10
N GLU A 50 -14.94 2.72 20.75
CA GLU A 50 -16.32 3.19 20.97
C GLU A 50 -17.20 3.55 19.77
#